data_AF-A0A1F8V8H9-F1
#
_entry.id   AF-A0A1F8V8H9-F1
#
_cell.length_a   1.000
_cell.length_b   1.000
_cell.length_c   1.000
_cell.angle_alpha   90.00
_cell.angle_beta   90.00
_cell.angle_gamma   90.00
#
_symmetry.space_group_name_H-M   'P 1'
#
loop_
_entity.id
_entity.type
_entity.pdbx_description
1 polymer ?
#
loop_
_entity_poly.entity_id
_entity_poly.type
_entity_poly.pdbx_seq_one_letter_code
_entity_poly.pdbx_strand_id
1 'polypeptide(L)'
;MESHKQLSDLVILEKLKNQKNQNCSFSCQIHKTQKKIKLEADAIDPTPKYQHTWYLKRSPYLPEYIADAELDCFREVIAQELLRLLNPAYPKTRLVKSDLPYFRHVISKEIPGFQLLSNIVPFAKLENKIINQKYRMLGFAAIAALFVNEIDFKLANLGVSSEGEIIKIDGGRSFMDFDKDGWDDDKIRLANYNITAKDLNLCPKIKNYQAYTWLDEFRFSYYFLADHLPENLPSIRAEINEAILKIILLPDELINDFVKHYLDSEKYQQIFYQEICKRRNMFRAEAIKLESFRNYLQSDQANKLLTSFIQSLQEFKLTKKTKLDMPRFEPIITSFYEVYLKNTTPTVEKETTSPSKSRGL
;
A
#
# COMPACT_ATOMS: atom_id res chain seq x y z
N MET A 1 49.80 4.60 12.15
CA MET A 1 50.18 5.06 10.81
C MET A 1 49.57 4.10 9.82
N GLU A 2 48.69 4.64 8.96
CA GLU A 2 48.38 4.20 7.57
C GLU A 2 47.91 2.75 7.33
N SER A 3 46.95 2.42 6.47
CA SER A 3 45.94 3.13 5.67
C SER A 3 45.17 2.03 4.90
N HIS A 4 43.85 2.24 4.64
CA HIS A 4 43.06 1.85 3.43
C HIS A 4 43.33 0.50 2.71
N LYS A 5 42.36 -0.31 2.23
CA LYS A 5 41.12 0.00 1.48
C LYS A 5 40.35 -1.31 1.17
N GLN A 6 39.11 -1.14 0.72
CA GLN A 6 38.01 -2.09 0.44
C GLN A 6 38.20 -3.06 -0.74
N LEU A 7 37.14 -3.91 -0.90
CA LEU A 7 36.61 -4.65 -2.06
C LEU A 7 37.06 -6.11 -2.12
N SER A 8 36.26 -7.11 -2.47
CA SER A 8 34.84 -7.24 -2.85
C SER A 8 34.66 -8.72 -3.21
N ASP A 9 33.58 -9.40 -2.84
CA ASP A 9 33.22 -10.65 -3.54
C ASP A 9 31.76 -10.66 -3.98
N LEU A 10 31.64 -10.80 -5.31
CA LEU A 10 30.46 -11.05 -6.11
C LEU A 10 29.90 -12.45 -5.84
N VAL A 11 28.58 -12.62 -6.00
CA VAL A 11 28.01 -13.92 -6.36
C VAL A 11 27.51 -13.84 -7.80
N ILE A 12 28.01 -14.78 -8.59
CA ILE A 12 27.84 -14.98 -10.04
C ILE A 12 26.47 -15.62 -10.34
N LEU A 13 25.94 -15.29 -11.53
CA LEU A 13 24.86 -15.97 -12.24
C LEU A 13 25.20 -17.45 -12.49
N GLU A 14 24.43 -18.38 -11.93
CA GLU A 14 24.55 -19.79 -12.30
C GLU A 14 23.35 -20.24 -13.14
N LYS A 15 23.63 -20.62 -14.40
CA LYS A 15 22.77 -21.49 -15.20
C LYS A 15 22.75 -22.86 -14.51
N LEU A 16 21.56 -23.35 -14.19
CA LEU A 16 21.36 -24.68 -13.58
C LEU A 16 22.01 -25.78 -14.44
N LYS A 17 23.14 -26.30 -13.96
CA LYS A 17 23.59 -27.67 -14.19
C LYS A 17 23.91 -28.30 -12.85
N ASN A 18 23.29 -29.46 -12.62
CA ASN A 18 23.46 -30.38 -11.50
C ASN A 18 24.79 -30.28 -10.75
N GLN A 19 24.75 -30.20 -9.41
CA GLN A 19 25.45 -31.15 -8.54
C GLN A 19 25.05 -31.04 -7.06
N LYS A 20 25.10 -32.20 -6.39
CA LYS A 20 24.86 -32.46 -4.97
C LYS A 20 26.09 -32.09 -4.13
N ASN A 21 25.89 -31.53 -2.92
CA ASN A 21 26.33 -32.06 -1.62
C ASN A 21 26.55 -30.97 -0.54
N GLN A 22 25.86 -31.16 0.58
CA GLN A 22 26.24 -30.99 2.01
C GLN A 22 27.42 -30.06 2.39
N ASN A 23 27.15 -29.04 3.21
CA ASN A 23 27.37 -29.11 4.68
C ASN A 23 26.91 -27.83 5.38
N CYS A 24 26.23 -28.03 6.51
CA CYS A 24 25.58 -27.00 7.31
C CYS A 24 26.50 -26.59 8.47
N SER A 25 26.82 -25.30 8.59
CA SER A 25 27.33 -24.69 9.82
C SER A 25 26.66 -23.34 10.01
N PHE A 26 25.77 -23.25 11.00
CA PHE A 26 24.99 -22.07 11.32
C PHE A 26 25.88 -20.96 11.90
N SER A 27 25.94 -19.82 11.22
CA SER A 27 26.21 -18.52 11.83
C SER A 27 25.07 -17.58 11.46
N CYS A 28 24.36 -17.08 12.48
CA CYS A 28 23.31 -16.09 12.33
C CYS A 28 23.89 -14.84 11.66
N GLN A 29 23.52 -14.60 10.39
CA GLN A 29 23.84 -13.38 9.66
C GLN A 29 22.54 -12.68 9.29
N ILE A 30 22.46 -11.42 9.73
CA ILE A 30 21.43 -10.44 9.37
C ILE A 30 21.26 -10.45 7.85
N HIS A 31 20.08 -10.87 7.39
CA HIS A 31 19.80 -11.04 5.97
C HIS A 31 19.90 -9.71 5.21
N LYS A 32 20.83 -9.67 4.24
CA LYS A 32 20.91 -8.64 3.19
C LYS A 32 19.59 -8.59 2.40
N THR A 33 19.25 -7.39 1.93
CA THR A 33 18.11 -7.09 1.07
C THR A 33 17.97 -8.10 -0.07
N GLN A 34 16.78 -8.71 -0.17
CA GLN A 34 16.44 -9.63 -1.24
C GLN A 34 16.54 -8.92 -2.60
N LYS A 35 17.49 -9.35 -3.42
CA LYS A 35 17.71 -8.78 -4.75
C LYS A 35 16.64 -9.32 -5.70
N LYS A 36 15.77 -8.44 -6.20
CA LYS A 36 14.84 -8.76 -7.30
C LYS A 36 15.65 -9.16 -8.54
N ILE A 37 15.40 -10.35 -9.07
CA ILE A 37 16.12 -10.87 -10.25
C ILE A 37 15.33 -10.48 -11.51
N LYS A 38 16.04 -9.90 -12.50
CA LYS A 38 15.50 -9.66 -13.85
C LYS A 38 15.42 -10.98 -14.60
N LEU A 39 14.26 -11.35 -15.11
CA LEU A 39 14.12 -12.49 -16.01
C LEU A 39 14.58 -12.07 -17.42
N GLU A 40 15.67 -12.64 -17.92
CA GLU A 40 16.05 -12.51 -19.33
C GLU A 40 15.17 -13.46 -20.15
N ALA A 41 14.51 -12.92 -21.18
CA ALA A 41 13.71 -13.73 -22.09
C ALA A 41 14.66 -14.51 -23.01
N ASP A 42 14.69 -15.83 -22.87
CA ASP A 42 15.38 -16.69 -23.84
C ASP A 42 14.78 -16.47 -25.25
N ALA A 43 15.68 -16.43 -26.23
CA ALA A 43 15.47 -15.95 -27.60
C ALA A 43 14.26 -16.59 -28.32
N ILE A 44 13.12 -15.89 -28.24
CA ILE A 44 12.02 -15.96 -29.21
C ILE A 44 11.72 -14.50 -29.52
N ASP A 45 11.89 -14.08 -30.78
CA ASP A 45 11.68 -12.70 -31.24
C ASP A 45 10.33 -12.17 -30.72
N PRO A 46 10.31 -11.35 -29.64
CA PRO A 46 9.08 -11.04 -28.98
C PRO A 46 8.46 -9.89 -29.76
N THR A 47 7.35 -10.17 -30.43
CA THR A 47 6.44 -9.14 -30.93
C THR A 47 6.36 -7.99 -29.90
N PRO A 48 6.50 -6.71 -30.32
CA PRO A 48 6.71 -5.56 -29.42
C PRO A 48 5.75 -5.46 -28.22
N LYS A 49 4.56 -6.04 -28.36
CA LYS A 49 3.48 -6.14 -27.38
C LYS A 49 3.87 -6.85 -26.06
N TYR A 50 4.95 -7.64 -26.02
CA TYR A 50 5.33 -8.43 -24.85
C TYR A 50 6.63 -7.97 -24.16
N GLN A 51 7.18 -6.80 -24.54
CA GLN A 51 8.37 -6.22 -23.91
C GLN A 51 8.04 -5.55 -22.56
N HIS A 52 7.64 -6.35 -21.58
CA HIS A 52 7.49 -5.89 -20.21
C HIS A 52 8.53 -6.56 -19.33
N THR A 53 9.34 -5.77 -18.63
CA THR A 53 10.20 -6.29 -17.57
C THR A 53 9.36 -6.69 -16.37
N TRP A 54 9.62 -7.89 -15.84
CA TRP A 54 9.04 -8.39 -14.60
C TRP A 54 10.16 -8.68 -13.60
N TYR A 55 9.89 -8.38 -12.34
CA TYR A 55 10.79 -8.66 -11.23
C TYR A 55 10.25 -9.84 -10.43
N LEU A 56 11.08 -10.88 -10.24
CA LEU A 56 10.76 -12.03 -9.42
C LEU A 56 11.27 -11.82 -7.99
N LYS A 57 10.39 -11.96 -7.01
CA LYS A 57 10.72 -12.12 -5.59
C LYS A 57 10.48 -13.58 -5.20
N ARG A 58 11.57 -14.26 -4.86
CA ARG A 58 11.52 -15.63 -4.33
C ARG A 58 11.17 -15.56 -2.85
N SER A 59 10.35 -16.49 -2.39
CA SER A 59 10.13 -16.68 -0.97
C SER A 59 11.47 -17.01 -0.29
N PRO A 60 11.81 -16.35 0.83
CA PRO A 60 13.04 -16.63 1.58
C PRO A 60 12.96 -17.92 2.41
N TYR A 61 11.77 -18.43 2.62
CA TYR A 61 11.52 -19.54 3.52
C TYR A 61 12.01 -20.86 2.92
N LEU A 62 12.55 -21.70 3.78
CA LEU A 62 12.90 -23.07 3.44
C LEU A 62 11.61 -23.90 3.23
N PRO A 63 11.68 -25.02 2.48
CA PRO A 63 10.51 -25.87 2.20
C PRO A 63 9.76 -26.37 3.44
N GLU A 64 10.40 -26.46 4.61
CA GLU A 64 9.74 -26.80 5.86
C GLU A 64 8.78 -25.72 6.40
N TYR A 65 8.87 -24.47 5.91
CA TYR A 65 8.02 -23.34 6.29
C TYR A 65 7.06 -22.92 5.16
N ILE A 66 6.49 -23.90 4.44
CA ILE A 66 5.59 -23.67 3.29
C ILE A 66 4.40 -22.76 3.63
N ALA A 67 3.81 -22.90 4.82
CA ALA A 67 2.64 -22.12 5.21
C ALA A 67 2.97 -20.62 5.29
N ASP A 68 4.11 -20.29 5.93
CA ASP A 68 4.59 -18.92 6.09
C ASP A 68 5.02 -18.33 4.73
N ALA A 69 5.68 -19.15 3.91
CA ALA A 69 6.06 -18.81 2.54
C ALA A 69 4.87 -18.43 1.68
N GLU A 70 3.79 -19.22 1.75
CA GLU A 70 2.57 -19.00 0.98
C GLU A 70 1.83 -17.75 1.49
N LEU A 71 1.71 -17.59 2.81
CA LEU A 71 1.07 -16.42 3.41
C LEU A 71 1.77 -15.11 3.04
N ASP A 72 3.11 -15.07 3.08
CA ASP A 72 3.86 -13.87 2.69
C ASP A 72 3.68 -13.51 1.20
N CYS A 73 3.60 -14.52 0.33
CA CYS A 73 3.28 -14.29 -1.08
C CYS A 73 1.85 -13.76 -1.25
N PHE A 74 0.89 -14.29 -0.50
CA PHE A 74 -0.51 -13.85 -0.53
C PHE A 74 -0.66 -12.41 -0.03
N ARG A 75 -0.01 -12.05 1.09
CA ARG A 75 0.06 -10.68 1.60
C ARG A 75 0.57 -9.72 0.54
N GLU A 76 1.69 -10.06 -0.09
CA GLU A 76 2.30 -9.18 -1.07
C GLU A 76 1.40 -8.96 -2.29
N VAL A 77 0.83 -10.02 -2.84
CA VAL A 77 -0.04 -9.89 -4.02
C VAL A 77 -1.33 -9.17 -3.70
N ILE A 78 -2.00 -9.52 -2.60
CA ILE A 78 -3.25 -8.84 -2.20
C ILE A 78 -2.99 -7.38 -1.89
N ALA A 79 -1.93 -7.05 -1.14
CA ALA A 79 -1.59 -5.67 -0.82
C ALA A 79 -1.32 -4.89 -2.10
N GLN A 80 -0.39 -5.34 -2.94
CA GLN A 80 0.02 -4.60 -4.14
C GLN A 80 -1.12 -4.44 -5.15
N GLU A 81 -1.94 -5.47 -5.34
CA GLU A 81 -3.07 -5.40 -6.27
C GLU A 81 -4.23 -4.55 -5.73
N LEU A 82 -4.40 -4.48 -4.40
CA LEU A 82 -5.37 -3.60 -3.76
C LEU A 82 -4.89 -2.13 -3.85
N LEU A 83 -3.60 -1.87 -3.67
CA LEU A 83 -3.03 -0.55 -3.92
C LEU A 83 -3.19 -0.14 -5.39
N ARG A 84 -3.01 -1.08 -6.32
CA ARG A 84 -3.26 -0.88 -7.76
C ARG A 84 -4.72 -0.63 -8.10
N LEU A 85 -5.65 -1.23 -7.35
CA LEU A 85 -7.07 -0.97 -7.47
C LEU A 85 -7.39 0.50 -7.12
N LEU A 86 -6.73 1.05 -6.09
CA LEU A 86 -6.90 2.43 -5.66
C LEU A 86 -6.13 3.44 -6.55
N ASN A 87 -4.96 3.05 -7.05
CA ASN A 87 -4.15 3.87 -7.95
C ASN A 87 -3.47 3.00 -9.02
N PRO A 88 -3.82 3.14 -10.31
CA PRO A 88 -3.28 2.31 -11.38
C PRO A 88 -1.77 2.48 -11.63
N ALA A 89 -1.12 3.50 -11.04
CA ALA A 89 0.33 3.68 -11.08
C ALA A 89 1.10 2.56 -10.34
N TYR A 90 0.46 1.87 -9.39
CA TYR A 90 1.08 0.75 -8.67
C TYR A 90 1.35 -0.45 -9.60
N PRO A 91 2.42 -1.21 -9.34
CA PRO A 91 2.84 -2.27 -10.24
C PRO A 91 1.86 -3.42 -10.21
N LYS A 92 1.57 -3.96 -11.40
CA LYS A 92 0.83 -5.20 -11.52
C LYS A 92 1.64 -6.34 -10.88
N THR A 93 1.07 -7.01 -9.90
CA THR A 93 1.72 -8.05 -9.09
C THR A 93 0.94 -9.37 -9.19
N ARG A 94 1.65 -10.50 -9.33
CA ARG A 94 1.04 -11.82 -9.58
C ARG A 94 1.72 -12.89 -8.75
N LEU A 95 0.93 -13.87 -8.32
CA LEU A 95 1.42 -15.13 -7.80
C LEU A 95 1.85 -16.02 -8.97
N VAL A 96 3.01 -16.64 -8.84
CA VAL A 96 3.52 -17.66 -9.76
C VAL A 96 3.73 -18.93 -8.96
N LYS A 97 3.25 -20.06 -9.48
CA LYS A 97 3.52 -21.38 -8.89
C LYS A 97 4.94 -21.79 -9.27
N SER A 98 5.69 -22.26 -8.29
CA SER A 98 6.96 -22.96 -8.52
C SER A 98 6.69 -24.36 -9.05
N ASP A 99 7.72 -25.00 -9.61
CA ASP A 99 7.71 -26.43 -9.92
C ASP A 99 7.70 -27.29 -8.64
N LEU A 100 8.14 -26.71 -7.50
CA LEU A 100 8.00 -27.35 -6.19
C LEU A 100 6.56 -27.23 -5.69
N PRO A 101 5.91 -28.34 -5.29
CA PRO A 101 4.58 -28.30 -4.71
C PRO A 101 4.49 -27.28 -3.56
N TYR A 102 3.44 -26.48 -3.55
CA TYR A 102 3.13 -25.48 -2.53
C TYR A 102 4.09 -24.28 -2.44
N PHE A 103 5.16 -24.25 -3.22
CA PHE A 103 6.04 -23.10 -3.25
C PHE A 103 5.52 -22.06 -4.24
N ARG A 104 5.38 -20.82 -3.78
CA ARG A 104 4.93 -19.70 -4.59
C ARG A 104 6.00 -18.63 -4.66
N HIS A 105 5.94 -17.86 -5.74
CA HIS A 105 6.73 -16.66 -5.92
C HIS A 105 5.82 -15.50 -6.26
N VAL A 106 6.36 -14.30 -6.07
CA VAL A 106 5.69 -13.07 -6.47
C VAL A 106 6.46 -12.50 -7.66
N ILE A 107 5.74 -12.14 -8.72
CA ILE A 107 6.28 -11.30 -9.79
C ILE A 107 5.58 -9.96 -9.81
N SER A 108 6.32 -8.89 -10.05
CA SER A 108 5.77 -7.54 -10.22
C SER A 108 6.26 -6.94 -11.52
N LYS A 109 5.35 -6.31 -12.27
CA LYS A 109 5.68 -5.56 -13.48
C LYS A 109 6.52 -4.35 -13.11
N GLU A 110 7.52 -4.05 -13.93
CA GLU A 110 8.32 -2.84 -13.80
C GLU A 110 7.47 -1.57 -13.86
N ILE A 111 7.85 -0.61 -13.03
CA ILE A 111 7.39 0.77 -13.08
C ILE A 111 8.44 1.55 -13.90
N PRO A 112 8.07 2.20 -15.01
CA PRO A 112 9.00 2.98 -15.81
C PRO A 112 9.72 4.06 -15.01
N GLY A 113 11.05 4.15 -15.18
CA GLY A 113 11.88 5.17 -14.52
C GLY A 113 11.95 5.05 -13.00
N PHE A 114 11.57 3.91 -12.41
CA PHE A 114 11.47 3.75 -10.97
C PHE A 114 12.81 3.98 -10.25
N GLN A 115 12.82 4.93 -9.34
CA GLN A 115 13.96 5.23 -8.47
C GLN A 115 13.56 5.10 -7.00
N LEU A 116 14.24 4.24 -6.24
CA LEU A 116 14.03 4.15 -4.78
C LEU A 116 14.31 5.47 -4.08
N LEU A 117 13.46 5.84 -3.12
CA LEU A 117 13.62 7.09 -2.37
C LEU A 117 14.88 7.07 -1.50
N SER A 118 15.25 5.91 -0.96
CA SER A 118 16.51 5.73 -0.22
C SER A 118 17.78 6.04 -1.03
N ASN A 119 17.70 6.06 -2.37
CA ASN A 119 18.81 6.40 -3.25
C ASN A 119 18.88 7.91 -3.57
N ILE A 120 17.93 8.72 -3.09
CA ILE A 120 17.86 10.16 -3.38
C ILE A 120 18.58 10.93 -2.28
N VAL A 121 19.89 11.07 -2.47
CA VAL A 121 20.77 11.80 -1.55
C VAL A 121 21.20 13.16 -2.15
N PRO A 122 21.41 14.20 -1.31
CA PRO A 122 21.06 14.26 0.12
C PRO A 122 19.53 14.30 0.34
N PHE A 123 19.04 13.89 1.51
CA PHE A 123 17.58 13.83 1.76
C PHE A 123 16.86 15.18 1.68
N ALA A 124 17.56 16.29 1.93
CA ALA A 124 17.03 17.64 1.67
C ALA A 124 16.58 17.82 0.19
N LYS A 125 17.18 17.08 -0.75
CA LYS A 125 16.74 17.06 -2.16
C LYS A 125 15.41 16.33 -2.33
N LEU A 126 15.16 15.27 -1.56
CA LEU A 126 13.89 14.56 -1.54
C LEU A 126 12.78 15.45 -0.98
N GLU A 127 13.01 16.07 0.19
CA GLU A 127 12.09 17.04 0.81
C GLU A 127 11.67 18.13 -0.19
N ASN A 128 12.66 18.81 -0.77
CA ASN A 128 12.41 19.90 -1.72
C ASN A 128 11.60 19.44 -2.93
N LYS A 129 11.79 18.21 -3.41
CA LYS A 129 10.98 17.70 -4.52
C LYS A 129 9.54 17.39 -4.11
N ILE A 130 9.31 16.96 -2.87
CA ILE A 130 7.97 16.74 -2.33
C ILE A 130 7.27 18.09 -2.11
N ILE A 131 7.93 19.03 -1.45
CA ILE A 131 7.40 20.38 -1.15
C ILE A 131 7.02 21.11 -2.44
N ASN A 132 7.87 21.03 -3.47
CA ASN A 132 7.63 21.65 -4.76
C ASN A 132 6.77 20.80 -5.71
N GLN A 133 6.11 19.74 -5.21
CA GLN A 133 5.21 18.85 -5.96
C GLN A 133 5.84 18.18 -7.19
N LYS A 134 7.17 18.12 -7.27
CA LYS A 134 7.88 17.33 -8.29
C LYS A 134 7.73 15.83 -7.99
N TYR A 135 7.69 15.48 -6.70
CA TYR A 135 7.34 14.16 -6.22
C TYR A 135 6.02 14.25 -5.45
N ARG A 136 5.00 13.56 -5.98
CA ARG A 136 3.62 13.56 -5.48
C ARG A 136 3.23 12.17 -4.98
N MET A 137 2.05 12.03 -4.41
CA MET A 137 1.45 10.80 -3.89
C MET A 137 2.06 10.26 -2.60
N LEU A 138 2.84 11.05 -1.85
CA LEU A 138 3.33 10.62 -0.54
C LEU A 138 2.18 10.43 0.45
N GLY A 139 1.25 11.39 0.49
CA GLY A 139 0.08 11.33 1.35
C GLY A 139 -0.81 10.15 1.00
N PHE A 140 -0.99 9.90 -0.30
CA PHE A 140 -1.72 8.74 -0.80
C PHE A 140 -1.05 7.43 -0.37
N ALA A 141 0.26 7.29 -0.59
CA ALA A 141 1.01 6.08 -0.26
C ALA A 141 0.97 5.77 1.25
N ALA A 142 1.08 6.79 2.11
CA ALA A 142 0.98 6.64 3.56
C ALA A 142 -0.41 6.13 3.99
N ILE A 143 -1.48 6.71 3.45
CA ILE A 143 -2.86 6.28 3.73
C ILE A 143 -3.11 4.86 3.23
N ALA A 144 -2.63 4.55 2.03
CA ALA A 144 -2.80 3.23 1.45
C ALA A 144 -1.99 2.17 2.23
N ALA A 145 -0.82 2.54 2.79
CA ALA A 145 -0.06 1.69 3.71
C ALA A 145 -0.82 1.43 5.02
N LEU A 146 -1.45 2.46 5.62
CA LEU A 146 -2.34 2.25 6.77
C LEU A 146 -3.51 1.33 6.43
N PHE A 147 -4.11 1.49 5.24
CA PHE A 147 -5.23 0.66 4.80
C PHE A 147 -4.90 -0.82 4.72
N VAL A 148 -3.75 -1.17 4.15
CA VAL A 148 -3.28 -2.56 4.10
C VAL A 148 -2.60 -3.01 5.40
N ASN A 149 -2.65 -2.22 6.47
CA ASN A 149 -1.99 -2.50 7.75
C ASN A 149 -0.51 -2.90 7.56
N GLU A 150 0.22 -2.05 6.83
CA GLU A 150 1.66 -2.15 6.63
C GLU A 150 2.41 -1.78 7.90
N ILE A 151 3.45 -2.55 8.24
CA ILE A 151 4.31 -2.26 9.40
C ILE A 151 5.75 -1.90 8.99
N ASP A 152 6.15 -2.08 7.74
CA ASP A 152 7.50 -1.81 7.21
C ASP A 152 7.46 -0.73 6.11
N PHE A 153 6.80 0.40 6.38
CA PHE A 153 6.65 1.52 5.45
C PHE A 153 7.90 2.43 5.46
N LYS A 154 9.03 1.92 4.97
CA LYS A 154 10.33 2.61 4.98
C LYS A 154 10.74 3.17 3.61
N LEU A 155 11.73 4.08 3.55
CA LEU A 155 12.14 4.71 2.27
C LEU A 155 12.70 3.71 1.26
N ALA A 156 13.25 2.58 1.72
CA ALA A 156 13.71 1.49 0.85
C ALA A 156 12.55 0.70 0.20
N ASN A 157 11.33 0.84 0.71
CA ASN A 157 10.11 0.24 0.17
C ASN A 157 9.26 1.27 -0.60
N LEU A 158 9.79 2.49 -0.78
CA LEU A 158 9.19 3.56 -1.56
C LEU A 158 10.09 3.90 -2.74
N GLY A 159 9.49 4.19 -3.88
CA GLY A 159 10.21 4.80 -4.99
C GLY A 159 9.31 5.73 -5.78
N VAL A 160 9.92 6.39 -6.77
CA VAL A 160 9.24 7.36 -7.61
C VAL A 160 9.26 6.92 -9.07
N SER A 161 8.13 7.00 -9.76
CA SER A 161 8.01 6.72 -11.20
C SER A 161 8.60 7.85 -12.07
N SER A 162 8.66 7.63 -13.38
CA SER A 162 8.98 8.69 -14.36
C SER A 162 8.07 9.92 -14.26
N GLU A 163 6.82 9.72 -13.83
CA GLU A 163 5.80 10.77 -13.69
C GLU A 163 5.82 11.48 -12.34
N GLY A 164 6.84 11.21 -11.51
CA GLY A 164 6.97 11.81 -10.19
C GLY A 164 6.04 11.22 -9.13
N GLU A 165 5.41 10.08 -9.38
CA GLU A 165 4.49 9.45 -8.41
C GLU A 165 5.25 8.56 -7.44
N ILE A 166 5.09 8.83 -6.14
CA ILE A 166 5.59 7.98 -5.07
C ILE A 166 4.72 6.73 -4.97
N ILE A 167 5.38 5.58 -5.09
CA ILE A 167 4.76 4.25 -5.14
C ILE A 167 5.40 3.37 -4.08
N LYS A 168 4.55 2.75 -3.26
CA LYS A 168 4.97 1.73 -2.29
C LYS A 168 5.11 0.37 -2.96
N ILE A 169 6.27 -0.23 -2.83
CA ILE A 169 6.58 -1.60 -3.27
C ILE A 169 6.80 -2.48 -2.05
N ASP A 170 6.83 -3.80 -2.28
CA ASP A 170 6.90 -4.82 -1.22
C ASP A 170 5.64 -4.80 -0.32
N GLY A 171 4.92 -5.90 -0.29
CA GLY A 171 3.70 -6.04 0.51
C GLY A 171 3.76 -7.21 1.49
N GLY A 172 4.93 -7.83 1.67
CA GLY A 172 5.07 -9.00 2.53
C GLY A 172 4.80 -8.70 4.02
N ARG A 173 4.86 -7.42 4.42
CA ARG A 173 4.61 -6.94 5.78
C ARG A 173 3.29 -6.16 5.93
N SER A 174 2.36 -6.41 5.02
CA SER A 174 0.97 -5.94 5.08
C SER A 174 0.06 -6.96 5.77
N PHE A 175 -1.07 -6.49 6.29
CA PHE A 175 -2.10 -7.28 6.98
C PHE A 175 -1.56 -8.04 8.20
N MET A 176 -0.78 -7.33 9.02
CA MET A 176 -0.11 -7.93 10.16
C MET A 176 -1.05 -8.24 11.33
N ASP A 177 -2.17 -7.54 11.46
CA ASP A 177 -3.05 -7.62 12.63
C ASP A 177 -3.69 -9.01 12.78
N PHE A 178 -4.02 -9.70 11.69
CA PHE A 178 -4.63 -11.04 11.78
C PHE A 178 -3.63 -12.16 12.11
N ASP A 179 -2.33 -11.88 12.10
CA ASP A 179 -1.26 -12.87 12.27
C ASP A 179 -0.23 -12.44 13.33
N LYS A 180 -0.41 -11.29 13.96
CA LYS A 180 0.56 -10.73 14.91
C LYS A 180 0.88 -11.65 16.09
N ASP A 181 -0.05 -12.53 16.46
CA ASP A 181 0.12 -13.51 17.53
C ASP A 181 1.07 -14.65 17.14
N GLY A 182 1.33 -14.85 15.84
CA GLY A 182 2.32 -15.79 15.32
C GLY A 182 3.76 -15.25 15.33
N TRP A 183 3.98 -14.01 15.78
CA TRP A 183 5.30 -13.37 15.81
C TRP A 183 5.91 -13.41 17.22
N ASP A 184 7.17 -13.86 17.32
CA ASP A 184 7.95 -13.85 18.56
C ASP A 184 8.42 -12.43 18.98
N ASP A 185 8.26 -11.42 18.13
CA ASP A 185 8.60 -10.03 18.46
C ASP A 185 7.40 -9.34 19.15
N ASP A 186 7.55 -9.06 20.44
CA ASP A 186 6.56 -8.33 21.25
C ASP A 186 6.14 -7.00 20.63
N LYS A 187 7.01 -6.35 19.84
CA LYS A 187 6.65 -5.10 19.14
C LYS A 187 5.62 -5.30 18.05
N ILE A 188 5.59 -6.48 17.44
CA ILE A 188 4.59 -6.82 16.42
C ILE A 188 3.34 -7.34 17.13
N ARG A 189 3.53 -8.25 18.09
CA ARG A 189 2.44 -8.94 18.81
C ARG A 189 1.58 -7.99 19.64
N LEU A 190 2.21 -7.06 20.37
CA LEU A 190 1.54 -6.12 21.27
C LEU A 190 1.24 -4.76 20.60
N ALA A 191 1.57 -4.58 19.32
CA ALA A 191 1.32 -3.31 18.63
C ALA A 191 -0.17 -2.99 18.49
N ASN A 192 -0.47 -1.70 18.64
CA ASN A 192 -1.75 -1.12 18.29
C ASN A 192 -1.81 -0.79 16.80
N TYR A 193 -2.54 -1.61 16.05
CA TYR A 193 -2.78 -1.37 14.62
C TYR A 193 -4.06 -0.58 14.33
N ASN A 194 -4.79 -0.11 15.35
CA ASN A 194 -5.97 0.72 15.12
C ASN A 194 -5.59 2.06 14.49
N ILE A 195 -6.40 2.48 13.54
CA ILE A 195 -6.31 3.81 12.93
C ILE A 195 -7.23 4.74 13.70
N THR A 196 -6.75 5.95 13.96
CA THR A 196 -7.54 7.03 14.56
C THR A 196 -7.66 8.21 13.60
N ALA A 197 -8.64 9.09 13.84
CA ALA A 197 -8.73 10.37 13.14
C ALA A 197 -7.43 11.19 13.28
N LYS A 198 -6.73 11.06 14.41
CA LYS A 198 -5.44 11.74 14.61
C LYS A 198 -4.37 11.22 13.64
N ASP A 199 -4.30 9.91 13.41
CA ASP A 199 -3.37 9.34 12.42
C ASP A 199 -3.68 9.82 11.01
N LEU A 200 -4.96 9.82 10.62
CA LEU A 200 -5.38 10.28 9.29
C LEU A 200 -5.11 11.78 9.10
N ASN A 201 -5.31 12.58 10.15
CA ASN A 201 -5.07 14.02 10.10
C ASN A 201 -3.58 14.35 10.00
N LEU A 202 -2.72 13.64 10.75
CA LEU A 202 -1.29 13.94 10.80
C LEU A 202 -0.45 13.25 9.72
N CYS A 203 -1.03 12.30 8.97
CA CYS A 203 -0.34 11.62 7.87
C CYS A 203 0.41 12.62 6.95
N PRO A 204 1.66 12.31 6.54
CA PRO A 204 2.34 11.03 6.69
C PRO A 204 2.97 10.77 8.08
N LYS A 205 2.81 11.66 9.06
CA LYS A 205 3.22 11.40 10.45
C LYS A 205 2.12 10.64 11.20
N ILE A 206 2.43 9.45 11.71
CA ILE A 206 1.49 8.63 12.50
C ILE A 206 1.66 8.91 13.99
N LYS A 207 0.62 8.68 14.81
CA LYS A 207 0.68 8.95 16.25
C LYS A 207 0.24 7.78 17.12
N ASN A 208 -0.86 7.12 16.74
CA ASN A 208 -1.47 6.04 17.52
C ASN A 208 -1.24 4.68 16.87
N TYR A 209 -1.18 4.63 15.53
CA TYR A 209 -0.79 3.42 14.81
C TYR A 209 0.67 3.07 15.09
N GLN A 210 0.95 1.80 15.42
CA GLN A 210 2.30 1.33 15.76
C GLN A 210 2.85 0.44 14.66
N ALA A 211 3.66 1.00 13.78
CA ALA A 211 4.42 0.27 12.77
C ALA A 211 5.78 -0.19 13.30
N TYR A 212 6.39 -1.20 12.68
CA TYR A 212 7.76 -1.61 12.96
C TYR A 212 8.77 -0.57 12.41
N THR A 213 8.49 -0.02 11.23
CA THR A 213 9.24 1.09 10.63
C THR A 213 8.29 1.95 9.81
N TRP A 214 8.39 3.27 9.98
CA TRP A 214 7.56 4.24 9.28
C TRP A 214 8.40 5.43 8.83
N LEU A 215 8.58 5.62 7.53
CA LEU A 215 9.41 6.66 6.92
C LEU A 215 10.79 6.81 7.58
N ASP A 216 11.40 5.65 7.86
CA ASP A 216 12.69 5.46 8.52
C ASP A 216 12.75 5.89 10.00
N GLU A 217 11.61 6.00 10.72
CA GLU A 217 11.50 6.30 12.16
C GLU A 217 12.23 5.31 13.12
N PHE A 218 13.00 4.32 12.62
CA PHE A 218 13.55 3.24 13.47
C PHE A 218 15.08 3.03 13.44
N ARG A 219 15.63 2.91 14.66
CA ARG A 219 16.95 2.44 15.18
C ARG A 219 18.27 2.86 14.54
N PHE A 220 18.36 3.23 13.27
CA PHE A 220 19.65 3.54 12.64
C PHE A 220 19.61 4.68 11.61
N SER A 221 18.44 5.27 11.37
CA SER A 221 18.33 6.49 10.58
C SER A 221 18.36 7.71 11.51
N TYR A 222 19.26 8.65 11.22
CA TYR A 222 19.23 9.99 11.82
C TYR A 222 18.22 10.92 11.12
N TYR A 223 17.49 10.40 10.13
CA TYR A 223 16.66 11.18 9.24
C TYR A 223 15.25 10.60 9.16
N PHE A 224 14.27 11.38 9.61
CA PHE A 224 12.86 11.02 9.60
C PHE A 224 12.13 11.94 8.62
N LEU A 225 11.82 11.45 7.42
CA LEU A 225 11.25 12.30 6.36
C LEU A 225 10.00 13.05 6.84
N ALA A 226 9.16 12.40 7.65
CA ALA A 226 7.92 12.99 8.17
C ALA A 226 8.16 14.22 9.07
N ASP A 227 9.29 14.30 9.78
CA ASP A 227 9.61 15.43 10.66
C ASP A 227 10.18 16.63 9.91
N HIS A 228 10.64 16.43 8.67
CA HIS A 228 11.20 17.49 7.82
C HIS A 228 10.19 18.07 6.83
N LEU A 229 8.99 17.48 6.74
CA LEU A 229 7.92 18.01 5.89
C LEU A 229 7.09 19.03 6.69
N PRO A 230 6.68 20.16 6.07
CA PRO A 230 5.76 21.10 6.71
C PRO A 230 4.48 20.39 7.12
N GLU A 231 4.03 20.63 8.36
CA GLU A 231 2.73 20.15 8.81
C GLU A 231 1.62 20.71 7.91
N ASN A 232 0.65 19.86 7.57
CA ASN A 232 -0.53 20.23 6.77
C ASN A 232 -0.22 20.80 5.37
N LEU A 233 0.87 20.36 4.73
CA LEU A 233 1.15 20.73 3.34
C LEU A 233 -0.09 20.47 2.44
N PRO A 234 -0.66 21.49 1.77
CA PRO A 234 -1.97 21.35 1.09
C PRO A 234 -2.02 20.25 0.03
N SER A 235 -0.92 20.04 -0.70
CA SER A 235 -0.81 18.98 -1.72
C SER A 235 -0.92 17.59 -1.10
N ILE A 236 -0.14 17.31 -0.04
CA ILE A 236 -0.22 16.06 0.72
C ILE A 236 -1.61 15.89 1.34
N ARG A 237 -2.21 16.98 1.84
CA ARG A 237 -3.56 16.90 2.40
C ARG A 237 -4.59 16.47 1.36
N ALA A 238 -4.52 17.04 0.15
CA ALA A 238 -5.37 16.65 -0.96
C ALA A 238 -5.20 15.16 -1.28
N GLU A 239 -3.96 14.70 -1.48
CA GLU A 239 -3.65 13.28 -1.76
C GLU A 239 -4.23 12.32 -0.71
N ILE A 240 -4.21 12.71 0.57
CA ILE A 240 -4.78 11.91 1.64
C ILE A 240 -6.31 11.85 1.54
N ASN A 241 -6.96 12.99 1.31
CA ASN A 241 -8.41 13.02 1.13
C ASN A 241 -8.84 12.16 -0.08
N GLU A 242 -8.09 12.22 -1.18
CA GLU A 242 -8.33 11.36 -2.35
C GLU A 242 -8.21 9.87 -2.01
N ALA A 243 -7.15 9.49 -1.30
CA ALA A 243 -6.92 8.11 -0.89
C ALA A 243 -8.03 7.60 0.05
N ILE A 244 -8.40 8.40 1.06
CA ILE A 244 -9.48 8.08 1.98
C ILE A 244 -10.79 7.88 1.21
N LEU A 245 -11.13 8.80 0.30
CA LEU A 245 -12.37 8.68 -0.48
C LEU A 245 -12.41 7.37 -1.26
N LYS A 246 -11.35 7.03 -2.00
CA LYS A 246 -11.29 5.77 -2.76
C LYS A 246 -11.43 4.54 -1.87
N ILE A 247 -10.81 4.54 -0.69
CA ILE A 247 -10.90 3.43 0.26
C ILE A 247 -12.34 3.25 0.76
N ILE A 248 -12.96 4.31 1.28
CA ILE A 248 -14.30 4.20 1.91
C ILE A 248 -15.38 3.82 0.91
N LEU A 249 -15.17 4.10 -0.38
CA LEU A 249 -16.09 3.80 -1.47
C LEU A 249 -16.10 2.31 -1.84
N LEU A 250 -15.10 1.50 -1.47
CA LEU A 250 -15.06 0.08 -1.85
C LEU A 250 -16.22 -0.71 -1.21
N PRO A 251 -17.14 -1.30 -2.00
CA PRO A 251 -18.20 -2.17 -1.49
C PRO A 251 -17.67 -3.50 -0.97
N ASP A 252 -18.35 -4.10 0.00
CA ASP A 252 -17.99 -5.42 0.58
C ASP A 252 -17.97 -6.49 -0.51
N GLU A 253 -18.96 -6.48 -1.40
CA GLU A 253 -19.08 -7.41 -2.51
C GLU A 253 -17.92 -7.30 -3.49
N LEU A 254 -17.47 -6.07 -3.76
CA LEU A 254 -16.31 -5.84 -4.63
C LEU A 254 -15.05 -6.38 -3.98
N ILE A 255 -14.85 -6.16 -2.68
CA ILE A 255 -13.67 -6.66 -1.94
C ILE A 255 -13.66 -8.19 -1.92
N ASN A 256 -14.82 -8.82 -1.68
CA ASN A 256 -14.96 -10.27 -1.72
C ASN A 256 -14.59 -10.83 -3.10
N ASP A 257 -15.18 -10.27 -4.17
CA ASP A 257 -14.91 -10.71 -5.54
C ASP A 257 -13.46 -10.44 -5.92
N PHE A 258 -12.88 -9.32 -5.49
CA PHE A 258 -11.47 -9.00 -5.67
C PHE A 258 -10.58 -10.09 -5.07
N VAL A 259 -10.74 -10.42 -3.77
CA VAL A 259 -9.88 -11.40 -3.09
C VAL A 259 -9.99 -12.80 -3.71
N LYS A 260 -11.20 -13.23 -4.07
CA LYS A 260 -11.46 -14.52 -4.76
C LYS A 260 -10.72 -14.68 -6.08
N HIS A 261 -10.41 -13.58 -6.77
CA HIS A 261 -9.66 -13.65 -8.02
C HIS A 261 -8.15 -13.84 -7.82
N TYR A 262 -7.61 -13.51 -6.65
CA TYR A 262 -6.16 -13.58 -6.40
C TYR A 262 -5.74 -14.80 -5.58
N LEU A 263 -6.63 -15.35 -4.75
CA LEU A 263 -6.32 -16.48 -3.88
C LEU A 263 -7.14 -17.70 -4.27
N ASP A 264 -6.51 -18.88 -4.33
CA ASP A 264 -7.22 -20.14 -4.59
C ASP A 264 -7.80 -20.77 -3.30
N SER A 265 -7.29 -20.38 -2.13
CA SER A 265 -7.65 -20.96 -0.84
C SER A 265 -8.79 -20.21 -0.17
N GLU A 266 -9.94 -20.87 0.01
CA GLU A 266 -11.14 -20.28 0.64
C GLU A 266 -10.87 -19.75 2.05
N LYS A 267 -10.06 -20.47 2.85
CA LYS A 267 -9.63 -20.01 4.18
C LYS A 267 -8.96 -18.64 4.10
N TYR A 268 -7.97 -18.49 3.23
CA TYR A 268 -7.25 -17.22 3.10
C TYR A 268 -8.12 -16.15 2.43
N GLN A 269 -8.99 -16.52 1.48
CA GLN A 269 -9.95 -15.58 0.91
C GLN A 269 -10.79 -14.91 2.00
N GLN A 270 -11.33 -15.71 2.92
CA GLN A 270 -12.16 -15.20 4.01
C GLN A 270 -11.37 -14.28 4.96
N ILE A 271 -10.14 -14.67 5.34
CA ILE A 271 -9.29 -13.87 6.23
C ILE A 271 -8.97 -12.51 5.61
N PHE A 272 -8.47 -12.48 4.36
CA PHE A 272 -8.11 -11.23 3.69
C PHE A 272 -9.36 -10.36 3.43
N TYR A 273 -10.47 -10.96 3.02
CA TYR A 273 -11.74 -10.24 2.85
C TYR A 273 -12.17 -9.53 4.15
N GLN A 274 -12.20 -10.27 5.26
CA GLN A 274 -12.59 -9.73 6.57
C GLN A 274 -11.65 -8.62 7.03
N GLU A 275 -10.34 -8.81 6.87
CA GLU A 275 -9.37 -7.80 7.28
C GLU A 275 -9.51 -6.52 6.43
N ILE A 276 -9.61 -6.63 5.10
CA ILE A 276 -9.78 -5.46 4.24
C ILE A 276 -11.07 -4.69 4.60
N CYS A 277 -12.19 -5.41 4.81
CA CYS A 277 -13.46 -4.79 5.22
C CYS A 277 -13.34 -4.10 6.59
N LYS A 278 -12.70 -4.75 7.57
CA LYS A 278 -12.43 -4.18 8.90
C LYS A 278 -11.62 -2.90 8.80
N ARG A 279 -10.51 -2.91 8.05
CA ARG A 279 -9.65 -1.72 7.83
C ARG A 279 -10.44 -0.60 7.18
N ARG A 280 -11.17 -0.87 6.09
CA ARG A 280 -12.02 0.12 5.42
C ARG A 280 -13.08 0.70 6.37
N ASN A 281 -13.69 -0.11 7.22
CA ASN A 281 -14.69 0.36 8.17
C ASN A 281 -14.08 1.27 9.25
N MET A 282 -12.83 1.02 9.68
CA MET A 282 -12.08 1.97 10.52
C MET A 282 -11.89 3.30 9.80
N PHE A 283 -11.51 3.30 8.52
CA PHE A 283 -11.43 4.53 7.72
C PHE A 283 -12.77 5.27 7.67
N ARG A 284 -13.89 4.57 7.40
CA ARG A 284 -15.23 5.19 7.39
C ARG A 284 -15.56 5.87 8.71
N ALA A 285 -15.25 5.22 9.83
CA ALA A 285 -15.54 5.71 11.18
C ALA A 285 -14.64 6.87 11.63
N GLU A 286 -13.37 6.89 11.22
CA GLU A 286 -12.42 7.92 11.62
C GLU A 286 -12.39 9.12 10.66
N ALA A 287 -12.55 8.89 9.35
CA ALA A 287 -12.48 9.95 8.35
C ALA A 287 -13.61 10.98 8.50
N ILE A 288 -14.81 10.56 8.90
CA ILE A 288 -15.95 11.46 9.14
C ILE A 288 -15.66 12.50 10.23
N LYS A 289 -14.73 12.20 11.14
CA LYS A 289 -14.34 13.09 12.24
C LYS A 289 -13.40 14.21 11.75
N LEU A 290 -12.80 14.07 10.57
CA LEU A 290 -11.87 15.04 9.99
C LEU A 290 -12.62 16.18 9.31
N GLU A 291 -12.40 17.41 9.77
CA GLU A 291 -12.95 18.60 9.12
C GLU A 291 -12.45 18.75 7.68
N SER A 292 -11.15 18.56 7.46
CA SER A 292 -10.53 18.63 6.14
C SER A 292 -11.13 17.63 5.14
N PHE A 293 -11.54 16.45 5.59
CA PHE A 293 -12.18 15.46 4.73
C PHE A 293 -13.66 15.77 4.50
N ARG A 294 -14.40 16.20 5.53
CA ARG A 294 -15.80 16.65 5.37
C ARG A 294 -15.91 17.80 4.37
N ASN A 295 -15.02 18.79 4.45
CA ASN A 295 -14.97 19.89 3.51
C ASN A 295 -14.62 19.42 2.09
N TYR A 296 -13.69 18.45 1.97
CA TYR A 296 -13.34 17.86 0.68
C TYR A 296 -14.51 17.14 0.02
N LEU A 297 -15.31 16.37 0.77
CA LEU A 297 -16.48 15.65 0.24
C LEU A 297 -17.53 16.58 -0.40
N GLN A 298 -17.62 17.82 0.08
CA GLN A 298 -18.54 18.82 -0.47
C GLN A 298 -17.97 19.56 -1.70
N SER A 299 -16.73 19.28 -2.10
CA SER A 299 -16.05 19.97 -3.19
C SER A 299 -16.30 19.32 -4.56
N ASP A 300 -16.17 20.11 -5.62
CA ASP A 300 -16.14 19.61 -7.00
C ASP A 300 -15.02 18.59 -7.25
N GLN A 301 -13.93 18.67 -6.48
CA GLN A 301 -12.80 17.75 -6.61
C GLN A 301 -13.20 16.33 -6.19
N ALA A 302 -13.98 16.17 -5.10
CA ALA A 302 -14.47 14.86 -4.67
C ALA A 302 -15.42 14.24 -5.72
N ASN A 303 -16.31 15.04 -6.31
CA ASN A 303 -17.22 14.57 -7.37
C ASN A 303 -16.44 14.13 -8.61
N LYS A 304 -15.45 14.91 -9.06
CA LYS A 304 -14.57 14.53 -10.18
C LYS A 304 -13.78 13.25 -9.86
N LEU A 305 -13.29 13.13 -8.62
CA LEU A 305 -12.56 11.94 -8.19
C LEU A 305 -13.45 10.71 -8.23
N LEU A 306 -14.69 10.79 -7.74
CA LEU A 306 -15.66 9.69 -7.79
C LEU A 306 -15.84 9.17 -9.22
N THR A 307 -16.13 10.07 -10.18
CA THR A 307 -16.31 9.69 -11.60
C THR A 307 -15.05 9.03 -12.16
N SER A 308 -13.87 9.65 -11.96
CA SER A 308 -12.61 9.09 -12.46
C SER A 308 -12.25 7.76 -11.80
N PHE A 309 -12.63 7.57 -10.52
CA PHE A 309 -12.38 6.33 -9.80
C PHE A 309 -13.27 5.20 -10.32
N ILE A 310 -14.58 5.44 -10.51
CA ILE A 310 -15.49 4.47 -11.15
C ILE A 310 -14.97 4.07 -12.52
N GLN A 311 -14.54 5.02 -13.35
CA GLN A 311 -13.94 4.72 -14.66
C GLN A 311 -12.69 3.84 -14.50
N SER A 312 -11.80 4.17 -13.55
CA SER A 312 -10.60 3.37 -13.31
C SER A 312 -10.92 1.92 -12.89
N LEU A 313 -12.00 1.71 -12.11
CA LEU A 313 -12.47 0.38 -11.73
C LEU A 313 -13.06 -0.39 -12.94
N GLN A 314 -13.76 0.28 -13.85
CA GLN A 314 -14.25 -0.30 -15.11
C GLN A 314 -13.11 -0.78 -16.03
N GLU A 315 -11.99 -0.07 -16.02
CA GLU A 315 -10.80 -0.42 -16.80
C GLU A 315 -9.89 -1.44 -16.08
N PHE A 316 -10.10 -1.64 -14.78
CA PHE A 316 -9.27 -2.51 -13.97
C PHE A 316 -9.41 -3.98 -14.39
N LYS A 317 -8.26 -4.61 -14.64
CA LYS A 317 -8.16 -6.03 -14.97
C LYS A 317 -7.60 -6.82 -13.78
N LEU A 318 -8.37 -7.81 -13.36
CA LEU A 318 -8.03 -8.81 -12.36
C LEU A 318 -7.02 -9.83 -12.92
N THR A 319 -6.76 -10.90 -12.18
CA THR A 319 -6.08 -12.08 -12.73
C THR A 319 -6.88 -12.67 -13.89
N LYS A 320 -6.22 -13.47 -14.74
CA LYS A 320 -6.84 -14.11 -15.92
C LYS A 320 -7.52 -13.12 -16.91
N LYS A 321 -7.22 -11.82 -16.81
CA LYS A 321 -7.77 -10.73 -17.63
C LYS A 321 -9.28 -10.49 -17.43
N THR A 322 -9.86 -11.01 -16.33
CA THR A 322 -11.25 -10.73 -15.95
C THR A 322 -11.41 -9.26 -15.58
N LYS A 323 -12.56 -8.66 -15.90
CA LYS A 323 -12.93 -7.30 -15.48
C LYS A 323 -13.83 -7.36 -14.23
N LEU A 324 -13.86 -6.28 -13.46
CA LEU A 324 -14.86 -6.12 -12.40
C LEU A 324 -16.26 -5.99 -13.02
N ASP A 325 -17.26 -6.55 -12.35
CA ASP A 325 -18.67 -6.41 -12.71
C ASP A 325 -19.20 -5.03 -12.29
N MET A 326 -18.75 -3.99 -12.99
CA MET A 326 -19.10 -2.61 -12.65
C MET A 326 -20.59 -2.27 -12.74
N PRO A 327 -21.40 -2.83 -13.66
CA PRO A 327 -22.84 -2.66 -13.61
C PRO A 327 -23.47 -3.04 -12.26
N ARG A 328 -22.89 -4.02 -11.56
CA ARG A 328 -23.30 -4.41 -10.20
C ARG A 328 -22.78 -3.45 -9.13
N PHE A 329 -21.52 -3.01 -9.22
CA PHE A 329 -20.87 -2.25 -8.15
C PHE A 329 -21.10 -0.74 -8.20
N GLU A 330 -21.22 -0.16 -9.38
CA GLU A 330 -21.35 1.28 -9.56
C GLU A 330 -22.56 1.89 -8.82
N PRO A 331 -23.77 1.31 -8.88
CA PRO A 331 -24.90 1.82 -8.10
C PRO A 331 -24.66 1.82 -6.59
N ILE A 332 -23.93 0.83 -6.07
CA ILE A 332 -23.61 0.70 -4.65
C ILE A 332 -22.63 1.80 -4.23
N ILE A 333 -21.59 2.03 -5.03
CA ILE A 333 -20.59 3.08 -4.81
C ILE A 333 -21.25 4.45 -4.80
N THR A 334 -22.06 4.76 -5.82
CA THR A 334 -22.73 6.07 -5.96
C THR A 334 -23.73 6.30 -4.82
N SER A 335 -24.57 5.30 -4.50
CA SER A 335 -25.52 5.38 -3.38
C SER A 335 -24.80 5.59 -2.04
N PHE A 336 -23.71 4.86 -1.79
CA PHE A 336 -22.91 5.05 -0.58
C PHE A 336 -22.32 6.46 -0.51
N TYR A 337 -21.77 6.99 -1.61
CA TYR A 337 -21.22 8.35 -1.65
C TYR A 337 -22.29 9.40 -1.30
N GLU A 338 -23.48 9.31 -1.89
CA GLU A 338 -24.58 10.23 -1.62
C GLU A 338 -25.05 10.18 -0.17
N VAL A 339 -25.19 8.98 0.40
CA VAL A 339 -25.56 8.80 1.81
C VAL A 339 -24.48 9.35 2.73
N TYR A 340 -23.21 9.07 2.43
CA TYR A 340 -22.08 9.53 3.21
C TYR A 340 -22.01 11.06 3.19
N LEU A 341 -22.17 11.69 2.02
CA LEU A 341 -22.22 13.15 1.86
C LEU A 341 -23.34 13.79 2.68
N LYS A 342 -24.57 13.22 2.63
CA LYS A 342 -25.70 13.71 3.44
C LYS A 342 -25.40 13.70 4.94
N ASN A 343 -24.78 12.63 5.44
CA ASN A 343 -24.41 12.50 6.86
C ASN A 343 -23.25 13.42 7.28
N THR A 344 -22.53 14.02 6.35
CA THR A 344 -21.41 14.96 6.64
C THR A 344 -21.83 16.42 6.65
N THR A 345 -23.02 16.74 6.16
CA THR A 345 -23.50 18.11 6.04
C THR A 345 -24.10 18.54 7.37
N PRO A 346 -23.60 19.61 8.03
CA PRO A 346 -24.20 20.10 9.26
C PRO A 346 -25.67 20.40 9.00
N THR A 347 -26.57 19.76 9.73
CA THR A 347 -27.97 20.19 9.75
C THR A 347 -27.95 21.60 10.30
N VAL A 348 -28.13 22.61 9.45
CA VAL A 348 -28.37 23.96 9.91
C VAL A 348 -29.72 23.89 10.62
N GLU A 349 -29.69 23.68 11.94
CA GLU A 349 -30.86 23.90 12.77
C GLU A 349 -31.25 25.34 12.51
N LYS A 350 -32.35 25.53 11.77
CA LYS A 350 -32.99 26.83 11.66
C LYS A 350 -33.35 27.19 13.09
N GLU A 351 -32.57 28.07 13.71
CA GLU A 351 -32.97 28.74 14.94
C GLU A 351 -34.34 29.33 14.66
N THR A 352 -35.37 28.67 15.16
CA THR A 352 -36.71 29.23 15.23
C THR A 352 -36.61 30.38 16.22
N THR A 353 -36.26 31.56 15.71
CA THR A 353 -36.37 32.81 16.44
C THR A 353 -37.81 32.93 16.89
N SER A 354 -38.05 32.58 18.16
CA SER A 354 -39.34 32.78 18.80
C SER A 354 -39.59 34.28 18.81
N PRO A 355 -40.72 34.76 18.26
CA PRO A 355 -40.98 36.19 18.24
C PRO A 355 -41.02 36.70 19.68
N SER A 356 -40.10 37.60 20.02
CA SER A 356 -40.06 38.27 21.31
C SER A 356 -41.40 38.96 21.52
N LYS A 357 -42.20 38.47 22.47
CA LYS A 357 -43.38 39.20 22.95
C LYS A 357 -42.90 40.49 23.61
N SER A 358 -42.94 41.59 22.87
CA SER A 358 -42.90 42.94 23.42
C SER A 358 -44.08 43.10 24.37
N ARG A 359 -43.81 43.06 25.69
CA ARG A 359 -44.74 43.58 26.68
C ARG A 359 -44.71 45.10 26.58
N GLY A 360 -45.84 45.68 26.19
CA GLY A 360 -46.08 47.11 26.28
C GLY A 360 -46.07 47.57 27.74
N LEU A 361 -45.60 48.80 27.92
CA LEU A 361 -45.72 49.61 29.13
C LEU A 361 -47.18 49.98 29.42
#